data_AF-A0A1Q7D4Q1-F1
#
_entry.id   AF-A0A1Q7D4Q1-F1
#
_cell.length_a   1.000
_cell.length_b   1.000
_cell.length_c   1.000
_cell.angle_alpha   90.00
_cell.angle_beta   90.00
_cell.angle_gamma   90.00
#
_symmetry.space_group_name_H-M   'P 1'
#
loop_
_entity.id
_entity.type
_entity.pdbx_description
1 polymer ?
#
loop_
_entity_poly.entity_id
_entity_poly.type
_entity_poly.pdbx_seq_one_letter_code
_entity_poly.pdbx_strand_id
1 'polypeptide(L)' 'MNLAADLDHFGAVHRAHGPFVARVGDVTPNGYRLKVSCECGVTLERWVTQEDEVDDVLRERLRVQRT' A
#
# COMPACT_ATOMS: atom_id res chain seq x y z
N MET A 1 -3.00 -6.90 9.86
CA MET A 1 -2.85 -6.82 8.39
C MET A 1 -2.47 -5.38 8.12
N ASN A 2 -1.32 -5.11 7.49
CA ASN A 2 -0.74 -3.77 7.39
C ASN A 2 -0.58 -3.43 5.89
N LEU A 3 -0.74 -2.15 5.55
CA LEU A 3 -0.73 -1.66 4.17
C LEU A 3 0.55 -2.04 3.42
N ALA A 4 1.73 -1.82 4.00
CA ALA A 4 3.00 -2.21 3.36
C ALA A 4 3.09 -3.72 3.08
N ALA A 5 2.59 -4.58 3.98
CA ALA A 5 2.61 -6.02 3.75
C ALA A 5 1.67 -6.44 2.59
N ASP A 6 0.50 -5.79 2.48
CA ASP A 6 -0.44 -6.03 1.39
C ASP A 6 0.15 -5.55 0.04
N LEU A 7 0.83 -4.40 0.02
CA LEU A 7 1.53 -3.88 -1.16
C LEU A 7 2.71 -4.75 -1.57
N ASP A 8 3.52 -5.22 -0.62
CA ASP A 8 4.65 -6.13 -0.88
C ASP A 8 4.15 -7.46 -1.48
N HIS A 9 3.09 -8.03 -0.91
CA HIS A 9 2.50 -9.26 -1.44
C HIS A 9 1.94 -9.07 -2.85
N PHE A 10 1.18 -7.99 -3.07
CA PHE A 10 0.64 -7.67 -4.39
C PHE A 10 1.76 -7.46 -5.42
N GLY A 11 2.80 -6.71 -5.04
CA GLY A 11 3.98 -6.47 -5.88
C GLY A 11 4.72 -7.77 -6.21
N ALA A 12 4.93 -8.65 -5.23
CA ALA A 12 5.61 -9.93 -5.43
C ALA A 12 4.89 -10.82 -6.47
N VAL A 13 3.56 -10.81 -6.48
CA VAL A 13 2.75 -11.62 -7.40
C VAL A 13 2.63 -10.97 -8.78
N HIS A 14 2.48 -9.64 -8.86
CA HIS A 14 2.05 -8.96 -10.09
C HIS A 14 3.15 -8.16 -10.80
N ARG A 15 4.34 -8.01 -10.22
CA ARG A 15 5.47 -7.26 -10.79
C ARG A 15 5.82 -7.68 -12.22
N ALA A 16 5.73 -8.98 -12.51
CA ALA A 16 6.11 -9.53 -13.81
C ALA A 16 5.16 -9.12 -14.95
N HIS A 17 3.96 -8.65 -14.63
CA HIS A 17 2.96 -8.29 -15.63
C HIS A 17 3.12 -6.88 -16.20
N GLY A 18 3.88 -6.01 -15.53
CA GLY A 18 4.05 -4.63 -15.94
C GLY A 18 3.99 -3.62 -14.79
N PRO A 19 3.97 -2.32 -15.11
CA PRO A 19 3.85 -1.25 -14.12
C PRO A 19 2.51 -1.29 -13.37
N PHE A 20 2.50 -0.66 -12.20
CA PHE A 20 1.29 -0.47 -11.41
C PHE A 20 0.78 0.97 -11.53
N VAL A 21 -0.54 1.13 -11.52
CA VAL A 21 -1.21 2.43 -11.44
C VAL A 21 -1.84 2.56 -10.06
N ALA A 22 -1.34 3.49 -9.25
CA ALA A 22 -1.93 3.82 -7.96
C ALA A 22 -2.92 4.99 -8.10
N ARG A 23 -4.07 4.90 -7.42
CA ARG A 23 -5.06 5.95 -7.29
C ARG A 23 -5.48 6.09 -5.83
N VAL A 24 -5.47 7.32 -5.35
CA VAL A 24 -5.96 7.69 -4.03
C VAL A 24 -7.30 8.40 -4.22
N GLY A 25 -8.34 7.90 -3.56
CA GLY A 25 -9.64 8.57 -3.49
C GLY A 25 -9.60 9.79 -2.58
N ASP A 26 -10.77 10.41 -2.35
CA ASP A 26 -10.85 11.57 -1.46
C ASP A 26 -10.29 11.25 -0.07
N VAL A 27 -9.42 12.15 0.41
CA VAL A 27 -8.85 12.06 1.74
C VAL A 27 -9.82 12.64 2.74
N THR A 28 -10.19 11.83 3.73
CA THR A 28 -11.08 12.23 4.83
C THR A 28 -10.35 12.13 6.16
N PRO A 29 -10.87 12.75 7.24
CA PRO A 29 -10.32 12.54 8.59
C PRO A 29 -10.29 11.07 9.03
N ASN A 30 -11.14 10.21 8.46
CA ASN A 30 -11.22 8.79 8.78
C ASN A 30 -10.30 7.91 7.92
N GLY A 31 -9.56 8.52 6.99
CA GLY A 31 -8.73 7.81 6.03
C GLY A 31 -9.12 8.06 4.58
N TYR A 32 -8.57 7.24 3.69
CA TYR A 32 -8.78 7.33 2.24
C TYR A 32 -8.81 5.95 1.60
N ARG A 33 -9.32 5.87 0.36
CA ARG A 33 -9.31 4.63 -0.43
C ARG A 33 -8.10 4.60 -1.34
N LEU A 34 -7.23 3.60 -1.17
CA LEU A 34 -6.13 3.30 -2.08
C LEU A 34 -6.57 2.22 -3.06
N LYS A 35 -6.29 2.44 -4.34
CA LYS A 35 -6.38 1.42 -5.40
C LYS A 35 -5.04 1.28 -6.10
N VAL A 36 -4.55 0.06 -6.26
CA VAL A 36 -3.36 -0.25 -7.04
C VAL A 36 -3.75 -1.27 -8.11
N SER A 37 -3.71 -0.85 -9.36
CA SER A 37 -4.10 -1.67 -10.51
C SER A 37 -2.87 -2.17 -11.26
N CYS A 38 -2.88 -3.46 -11.58
CA CYS A 38 -1.94 -4.10 -12.48
C CYS A 38 -2.52 -4.17 -13.90
N GLU A 39 -1.65 -4.12 -14.92
CA GLU A 39 -2.05 -4.28 -16.33
C GLU A 39 -2.73 -5.63 -16.63
N CYS A 40 -2.54 -6.65 -15.78
CA CYS A 40 -3.26 -7.92 -15.88
C CYS A 40 -4.75 -7.84 -15.50
N GLY A 41 -5.25 -6.65 -15.12
CA GLY A 41 -6.64 -6.41 -14.74
C GLY A 41 -6.96 -6.60 -13.26
N VAL A 42 -6.01 -7.12 -12.46
CA VAL A 42 -6.20 -7.28 -11.01
C VAL A 42 -5.95 -5.93 -10.32
N THR A 43 -6.80 -5.59 -9.35
CA THR A 43 -6.68 -4.39 -8.54
C THR A 43 -6.68 -4.75 -7.06
N LEU A 44 -5.65 -4.29 -6.34
CA LEU A 44 -5.68 -4.21 -4.89
C LEU A 44 -6.46 -2.95 -4.50
N GLU A 45 -7.44 -3.10 -3.62
CA GLU A 45 -8.19 -1.98 -3.07
C GLU A 45 -8.24 -2.08 -1.55
N ARG A 46 -7.86 -0.99 -0.88
CA ARG A 46 -7.84 -0.90 0.57
C ARG A 46 -8.32 0.45 1.08
N TRP A 47 -8.99 0.43 2.23
CA TRP A 47 -9.20 1.62 3.04
C TRP A 47 -7.95 1.80 3.91
N VAL A 48 -7.32 2.96 3.81
CA VAL A 48 -6.12 3.31 4.57
C VAL A 48 -6.54 4.27 5.67
N THR A 49 -6.29 3.87 6.92
CA THR A 49 -6.55 4.68 8.10
C THR A 49 -5.29 5.38 8.57
N GLN A 50 -5.45 6.35 9.49
CA GLN A 50 -4.31 7.00 10.11
C GLN A 50 -3.44 6.02 10.93
N GLU A 51 -4.02 4.92 11.40
CA GLU A 51 -3.29 3.85 12.10
C GLU A 51 -2.38 3.06 11.15
N ASP A 52 -2.82 2.83 9.90
CA ASP A 52 -2.00 2.20 8.86
C ASP A 52 -0.78 3.06 8.50
N GLU A 53 -0.97 4.38 8.37
CA GLU A 53 0.12 5.34 8.12
C GLU A 53 1.15 5.35 9.25
N VAL A 54 0.69 5.29 10.51
CA VAL A 54 1.57 5.25 11.67
C VAL A 54 2.37 3.95 11.71
N ASP A 55 1.76 2.79 11.43
CA ASP A 55 2.46 1.51 11.40
C ASP A 55 3.53 1.46 10.30
N ASP A 56 3.23 2.02 9.12
CA ASP A 56 4.18 2.12 8.01
C ASP A 56 5.37 3.04 8.35
N VAL A 57 5.11 4.22 8.92
CA VAL A 57 6.17 5.14 9.37
C VAL A 57 7.01 4.52 10.49
N LEU A 58 6.40 3.84 11.45
CA LEU A 58 7.11 3.16 12.53
C LEU A 58 8.00 2.04 11.98
N ARG A 59 7.50 1.24 11.03
CA ARG A 59 8.29 0.20 10.39
C ARG A 59 9.47 0.77 9.61
N GLU A 60 9.28 1.85 8.86
CA GLU A 60 10.38 2.51 8.14
C GLU A 60 11.45 3.02 9.11
N ARG A 61 11.04 3.70 10.18
CA ARG A 61 11.97 4.19 11.22
C ARG A 61 12.70 3.06 11.95
N LEU A 62 12.07 1.90 12.13
CA LEU A 62 12.70 0.73 12.74
C LEU A 62 13.64 0.00 11.77
N ARG A 63 13.39 0.04 10.46
CA ARG A 63 14.33 -0.43 9.43
C ARG A 63 15.59 0.43 9.39
N VAL A 64 15.44 1.75 9.51
CA VAL A 64 16.56 2.71 9.56
C VAL A 64 17.44 2.54 10.81
N GLN A 65 16.89 2.09 11.93
CA GLN A 65 17.65 1.90 13.18
C GLN A 65 18.43 0.58 13.27
N ARG A 66 18.30 -0.30 12.27
CA ARG A 66 18.97 -1.62 12.24
C ARG A 66 20.29 -1.63 11.46
N THR A 67 20.81 -0.46 11.08
CA THR A 67 22.14 -0.26 10.47
C THR A 67 23.09 0.36 11.49
#